data_AF-A0A2Z6NJE1-F1
#
_entry.id   AF-A0A2Z6NJE1-F1
#
_cell.length_a   1.000
_cell.length_b   1.000
_cell.length_c   1.000
_cell.angle_alpha   90.00
_cell.angle_beta   90.00
_cell.angle_gamma   90.00
#
_symmetry.space_group_name_H-M   'P 1'
#
loop_
_entity.id
_entity.type
_entity.pdbx_description
1 polymer ?
#
loop_
_entity_poly.entity_id
_entity_poly.type
_entity_poly.pdbx_seq_one_letter_code
_entity_poly.pdbx_strand_id
1 'polypeptide(L)'
;MEVLQRNQRNYMGEDLDGLSLKELQSLEQQLDSSLKHIRTRKNQVMYESISELQKKDKALQEHNNLLSKKIKEKEKELTQEELQNSMEVNPNETQPLESMITTAAGLVSFLLSA
;
A
#
# COMPACT_ATOMS: atom_id res chain seq x y z
N MET A 1 -5.64 22.15 -44.67
CA MET A 1 -5.37 20.73 -44.33
C MET A 1 -4.00 20.28 -44.83
N GLU A 2 -3.64 20.58 -46.08
CA GLU A 2 -2.37 20.13 -46.69
C GLU A 2 -1.12 20.56 -45.92
N VAL A 3 -1.05 21.81 -45.44
CA VAL A 3 0.10 22.32 -44.67
C VAL A 3 0.28 21.59 -43.33
N LEU A 4 -0.82 21.29 -42.63
CA LEU A 4 -0.76 20.58 -41.35
C LEU A 4 -0.28 19.13 -41.54
N GLN A 5 -0.82 18.43 -42.54
CA GLN A 5 -0.40 17.06 -42.85
C GLN A 5 1.06 17.02 -43.31
N ARG A 6 1.49 17.98 -44.12
CA ARG A 6 2.89 18.13 -44.52
C ARG A 6 3.79 18.36 -43.31
N ASN A 7 3.42 19.25 -42.41
CA ASN A 7 4.20 19.48 -41.19
C ASN A 7 4.27 18.22 -40.32
N GLN A 8 3.17 17.47 -40.20
CA GLN A 8 3.17 16.20 -39.47
C GLN A 8 4.18 15.20 -40.06
N ARG A 9 4.18 15.03 -41.39
CA ARG A 9 5.16 14.17 -42.08
C ARG A 9 6.59 14.65 -41.85
N ASN A 10 6.84 15.95 -41.94
CA ASN A 10 8.15 16.52 -41.61
C ASN A 10 8.57 16.20 -40.16
N TYR A 11 7.67 16.35 -39.19
CA TYR A 11 7.94 15.99 -37.78
C TYR A 11 8.21 14.48 -37.60
N MET A 12 7.70 13.64 -38.49
CA MET A 12 7.96 12.20 -38.53
C MET A 12 9.24 11.84 -39.32
N GLY A 13 9.94 12.83 -39.88
CA GLY A 13 11.16 12.63 -40.66
C GLY A 13 10.90 12.30 -42.15
N GLU A 14 9.69 12.55 -42.64
CA GLU A 14 9.26 12.29 -44.02
C GLU A 14 9.23 13.60 -44.84
N ASP A 15 9.30 13.53 -46.17
CA ASP A 15 9.20 14.66 -47.11
C ASP A 15 10.18 15.85 -46.86
N LEU A 16 11.38 15.56 -46.35
CA LEU A 16 12.36 16.58 -45.93
C LEU A 16 13.14 17.24 -47.07
N ASP A 17 13.18 16.64 -48.27
CA ASP A 17 14.00 17.08 -49.41
C ASP A 17 13.68 18.52 -49.87
N GLY A 18 12.47 19.00 -49.58
CA GLY A 18 12.02 20.35 -49.92
C GLY A 18 12.36 21.43 -48.88
N LEU A 19 13.01 21.08 -47.78
CA LEU A 19 13.36 22.01 -46.71
C LEU A 19 14.78 22.55 -46.87
N SER A 20 14.94 23.85 -46.61
CA SER A 20 16.26 24.46 -46.47
C SER A 20 16.95 24.01 -45.18
N LEU A 21 18.28 24.17 -45.12
CA LEU A 21 19.07 23.89 -43.92
C LEU A 21 18.54 24.61 -42.67
N LYS A 22 18.08 25.86 -42.82
CA LYS A 22 17.52 26.66 -41.72
C LYS A 22 16.19 26.07 -41.21
N GLU A 23 15.35 25.59 -42.13
CA GLU A 23 14.07 24.96 -41.77
C GLU A 23 14.29 23.61 -41.09
N LEU A 24 15.26 22.81 -41.57
CA LEU A 24 15.65 21.56 -40.91
C LEU A 24 16.20 21.81 -39.50
N GLN A 25 17.06 22.81 -39.31
CA GLN A 25 17.57 23.15 -37.98
C GLN A 25 16.44 23.60 -37.03
N SER A 26 15.48 24.38 -37.53
CA SER A 26 14.31 24.79 -36.75
C SER A 26 13.43 23.59 -36.38
N LEU A 27 13.25 22.66 -37.31
CA LEU A 27 12.47 21.43 -37.10
C LEU A 27 13.10 20.56 -36.01
N GLU A 28 14.42 20.36 -36.08
CA GLU A 28 15.19 19.62 -35.07
C GLU A 28 15.07 20.27 -33.68
N GLN A 29 15.27 21.59 -33.57
CA GLN A 29 15.13 22.32 -32.31
C GLN A 29 13.72 22.20 -31.73
N GLN A 30 12.69 22.27 -32.57
CA GLN A 30 11.30 22.14 -32.12
C GLN A 30 11.02 20.73 -31.60
N LEU A 31 11.54 19.69 -32.26
CA LEU A 31 11.41 18.30 -31.83
C LEU A 31 12.14 18.04 -30.52
N ASP A 32 13.38 18.51 -30.38
CA ASP A 32 14.16 18.34 -29.15
C ASP A 32 13.49 19.02 -27.95
N SER A 33 13.07 20.29 -28.13
CA SER A 33 12.37 21.05 -27.09
C SER A 33 11.06 20.37 -26.67
N SER A 34 10.26 19.93 -27.66
CA SER A 34 8.98 19.26 -27.39
C SER A 34 9.19 17.91 -26.68
N LEU A 35 10.19 17.13 -27.11
CA LEU A 35 10.53 15.86 -26.48
C LEU A 35 11.00 16.06 -25.04
N LYS A 36 11.81 17.08 -24.77
CA LYS A 36 12.22 17.47 -23.42
C LYS A 36 11.01 17.83 -22.56
N HIS A 37 10.07 18.62 -23.08
CA HIS A 37 8.84 18.97 -22.34
C HIS A 37 7.99 17.74 -22.03
N ILE A 38 7.77 16.85 -23.01
CA ILE A 38 7.01 15.61 -22.83
C ILE A 38 7.66 14.74 -21.75
N ARG A 39 8.99 14.55 -21.82
CA ARG A 39 9.74 13.75 -20.83
C ARG A 39 9.64 14.36 -19.43
N THR A 40 9.82 15.66 -19.29
CA THR A 40 9.69 16.37 -18.01
C THR A 40 8.28 16.21 -17.44
N ARG A 41 7.24 16.40 -18.26
CA ARG A 41 5.86 16.25 -17.80
C ARG A 41 5.55 14.82 -17.38
N LYS A 42 5.98 13.82 -18.16
CA LYS A 42 5.80 12.40 -17.84
C LYS A 42 6.47 12.06 -16.51
N ASN A 43 7.70 12.52 -16.31
CA ASN A 43 8.44 12.30 -15.07
C ASN A 43 7.74 12.96 -13.88
N GLN A 44 7.28 14.20 -14.04
CA GLN A 44 6.55 14.93 -13.00
C GLN A 44 5.30 14.16 -12.54
N VAL A 45 4.46 13.73 -13.48
CA VAL A 45 3.24 12.96 -13.18
C VAL A 45 3.59 11.61 -12.53
N MET A 46 4.66 10.96 -12.97
CA MET A 46 5.11 9.70 -12.37
C MET A 46 5.57 9.90 -10.91
N TYR A 47 6.33 10.96 -10.62
CA TYR A 47 6.75 11.28 -9.26
C TYR A 47 5.59 11.65 -8.35
N GLU A 48 4.61 12.40 -8.87
CA GLU A 48 3.37 12.71 -8.15
C GLU A 48 2.63 11.41 -7.78
N SER A 49 2.45 10.50 -8.73
CA SER A 49 1.80 9.20 -8.48
C SER A 49 2.55 8.34 -7.47
N ILE A 50 3.89 8.27 -7.57
CA ILE A 50 4.72 7.53 -6.61
C ILE A 50 4.54 8.12 -5.19
N SER A 51 4.57 9.45 -5.06
CA SER A 51 4.41 10.12 -3.78
C SER A 51 3.03 9.86 -3.16
N GLU A 52 1.97 9.90 -3.96
CA GLU A 52 0.62 9.58 -3.51
C GLU A 52 0.49 8.14 -3.03
N LEU A 53 1.05 7.18 -3.77
CA LEU A 53 1.03 5.76 -3.40
C LEU A 53 1.82 5.53 -2.10
N GLN A 54 3.00 6.14 -1.95
CA GLN A 54 3.79 6.03 -0.73
C GLN A 54 3.07 6.61 0.50
N LYS A 55 2.29 7.69 0.35
CA LYS A 55 1.47 8.24 1.43
C LYS A 55 0.35 7.28 1.84
N LYS A 56 -0.33 6.67 0.86
CA LYS A 56 -1.38 5.67 1.10
C LYS A 56 -0.83 4.44 1.80
N ASP A 57 0.32 3.95 1.35
CA ASP A 57 1.00 2.79 1.94
C ASP A 57 1.33 3.02 3.42
N LYS A 58 1.93 4.17 3.76
CA LYS A 58 2.20 4.57 5.15
C LYS A 58 0.94 4.63 6.01
N ALA A 59 -0.12 5.28 5.51
CA ALA A 59 -1.37 5.40 6.25
C ALA A 59 -2.02 4.01 6.51
N LEU A 60 -1.96 3.11 5.53
CA LEU A 60 -2.45 1.75 5.69
C LEU A 60 -1.58 0.96 6.70
N GLN A 61 -0.27 1.12 6.64
CA GLN A 61 0.64 0.48 7.60
C GLN A 61 0.37 0.96 9.04
N GLU A 62 0.17 2.25 9.24
CA GLU A 62 -0.20 2.83 10.53
C GLU A 62 -1.53 2.27 11.05
N HIS A 63 -2.55 2.20 10.19
CA HIS A 63 -3.85 1.63 10.54
C HIS A 63 -3.75 0.13 10.90
N ASN A 64 -3.00 -0.65 10.12
CA ASN A 64 -2.78 -2.07 10.39
C ASN A 64 -2.03 -2.28 11.71
N ASN A 65 -1.04 -1.43 12.01
CA ASN A 65 -0.32 -1.48 13.29
C ASN A 65 -1.25 -1.16 14.46
N LEU A 66 -2.14 -0.18 14.32
CA LEU A 66 -3.13 0.17 15.34
C LEU A 66 -4.11 -0.98 15.59
N LEU A 67 -4.66 -1.57 14.53
CA LEU A 67 -5.54 -2.74 14.64
C LEU A 67 -4.83 -3.92 15.29
N SER A 68 -3.59 -4.21 14.89
CA SER A 68 -2.79 -5.31 15.47
C SER A 68 -2.55 -5.10 16.97
N LYS A 69 -2.35 -3.86 17.42
CA LYS A 69 -2.26 -3.54 18.85
C LYS A 69 -3.59 -3.78 19.57
N LYS A 70 -4.70 -3.29 19.02
CA LYS A 70 -6.04 -3.48 19.58
C LYS A 70 -6.42 -4.97 19.71
N ILE A 71 -6.05 -5.79 18.72
CA ILE A 71 -6.26 -7.24 18.77
C ILE A 71 -5.48 -7.85 19.94
N LYS A 72 -4.18 -7.53 20.07
CA LYS A 72 -3.35 -8.01 21.18
C LYS A 72 -3.84 -7.55 22.55
N GLU A 73 -4.40 -6.34 22.65
CA GLU A 73 -5.00 -5.83 23.89
C GLU A 73 -6.26 -6.62 24.26
N LYS A 74 -7.16 -6.83 23.30
CA LYS A 74 -8.38 -7.63 23.51
C LYS A 74 -8.09 -9.09 23.84
N GLU A 75 -7.09 -9.70 23.20
CA GLU A 75 -6.66 -11.06 23.54
C GLU A 75 -6.19 -11.15 24.99
N LYS A 76 -5.46 -10.15 25.49
CA LYS A 76 -5.05 -10.09 26.90
C LYS A 76 -6.23 -9.89 27.83
N GLU A 77 -7.17 -9.01 27.50
CA GLU A 77 -8.40 -8.80 28.27
C GLU A 77 -9.20 -10.10 28.41
N LEU A 78 -9.39 -10.83 27.30
CA LEU A 78 -10.08 -12.13 27.31
C LEU A 78 -9.36 -13.15 28.20
N THR A 79 -8.03 -13.29 28.08
CA THR A 79 -7.28 -14.20 28.97
C THR A 79 -7.35 -13.78 30.45
N GLN A 80 -7.47 -12.49 30.73
CA GLN A 80 -7.58 -11.97 32.09
C GLN A 80 -8.99 -12.20 32.67
N GLU A 81 -10.05 -12.03 31.86
CA GLU A 81 -11.43 -12.39 32.22
C GLU A 81 -11.59 -13.90 32.44
N GLU A 82 -10.98 -14.73 31.59
CA GLU A 82 -10.96 -16.20 31.78
C GLU A 82 -10.27 -16.59 33.09
N LEU A 83 -9.15 -15.96 33.43
CA LEU A 83 -8.47 -16.17 34.71
C LEU A 83 -9.31 -15.67 35.91
N GLN A 84 -9.98 -14.52 35.80
CA GLN A 84 -10.82 -13.99 36.88
C GLN A 84 -12.08 -14.84 37.12
N ASN A 85 -12.73 -15.29 36.04
CA ASN A 85 -13.87 -16.21 36.14
C ASN A 85 -13.47 -17.58 36.69
N SER A 86 -12.21 -18.02 36.50
CA SER A 86 -11.70 -19.26 37.11
C SER A 86 -11.42 -19.16 38.62
N MET A 87 -11.39 -17.95 39.19
CA MET A 87 -11.15 -17.71 40.62
C MET A 87 -12.45 -17.50 41.43
N GLU A 88 -13.62 -17.38 40.79
CA GLU A 88 -14.94 -17.41 41.46
C GLU A 88 -15.45 -18.85 41.65
N VAL A 89 -14.67 -19.72 42.30
CA VAL A 89 -15.19 -21.00 42.80
C VAL A 89 -15.73 -20.78 44.21
N ASN A 90 -17.05 -20.61 44.30
CA ASN A 90 -17.78 -20.59 45.56
C ASN A 90 -17.56 -21.93 46.31
N PRO A 91 -16.97 -21.96 47.53
CA PRO A 91 -16.59 -23.21 48.19
C PRO A 91 -17.76 -24.09 48.66
N ASN A 92 -19.02 -23.69 48.47
CA ASN A 92 -20.16 -24.35 49.08
C ASN A 92 -21.15 -25.02 48.12
N GLU A 93 -20.82 -25.13 46.83
CA GLU A 93 -21.63 -25.89 45.87
C GLU A 93 -20.81 -27.04 45.29
N THR A 94 -21.36 -28.26 45.35
CA THR A 94 -20.74 -29.46 44.77
C THR A 94 -20.52 -29.22 43.28
N GLN A 95 -19.27 -28.96 42.91
CA GLN A 95 -18.89 -28.53 41.57
C GLN A 95 -19.22 -29.62 40.53
N PRO A 96 -19.89 -29.28 39.40
CA PRO A 96 -20.17 -30.24 38.34
C PRO A 96 -18.87 -30.67 37.65
N LEU A 97 -18.81 -31.94 37.21
CA LEU A 97 -17.64 -32.56 36.56
C LEU A 97 -17.03 -31.75 35.39
N GLU A 98 -17.82 -30.91 34.73
CA GLU A 98 -17.37 -30.04 33.64
C GLU A 98 -16.36 -28.97 34.09
N SER A 99 -16.47 -28.47 35.33
CA SER A 99 -15.51 -27.48 35.85
C SER A 99 -14.15 -28.12 36.12
N MET A 100 -14.10 -29.38 36.57
CA MET A 100 -12.85 -30.13 36.75
C MET A 100 -12.11 -30.40 35.43
N ILE A 101 -12.85 -30.67 34.35
CA ILE A 101 -12.26 -30.87 33.01
C ILE A 101 -11.62 -29.59 32.52
N THR A 102 -12.26 -28.44 32.74
CA THR A 102 -11.75 -27.13 32.32
C THR A 102 -10.47 -26.75 33.07
N THR A 103 -10.41 -27.01 34.39
CA THR A 103 -9.19 -26.83 35.19
C THR A 103 -8.05 -27.75 34.71
N ALA A 104 -8.36 -29.00 34.38
CA ALA A 104 -7.37 -29.94 33.85
C ALA A 104 -6.83 -29.50 32.48
N ALA A 105 -7.69 -28.98 31.60
CA ALA A 105 -7.28 -28.42 30.30
C ALA A 105 -6.37 -27.19 30.48
N GLY A 106 -6.69 -26.30 31.43
CA GLY A 106 -5.85 -25.14 31.75
C GLY A 106 -4.46 -25.51 32.25
N LEU A 107 -4.35 -26.53 33.12
CA LEU A 107 -3.05 -27.05 33.58
C LEU A 107 -2.22 -27.66 32.45
N VAL A 108 -2.87 -28.36 31.50
CA VAL A 108 -2.20 -28.91 30.32
C VAL A 108 -1.66 -27.80 29.42
N SER A 109 -2.43 -26.74 29.16
CA SER A 109 -1.98 -25.59 28.37
C SER A 109 -0.85 -24.81 29.05
N PHE A 110 -0.85 -24.70 30.39
CA PHE A 110 0.23 -24.07 31.14
C PHE A 110 1.54 -24.87 31.07
N LEU A 111 1.46 -26.20 31.15
CA LEU A 111 2.64 -27.07 31.06
C LEU A 111 3.23 -27.19 29.65
N LEU A 112 2.43 -27.05 28.59
CA LEU A 112 2.94 -27.01 27.22
C LEU A 112 3.61 -25.67 26.85
N SER A 113 3.40 -24.62 27.65
CA SER A 113 3.88 -23.27 27.38
C SER A 113 5.14 -22.90 28.19
N ALA A 114 5.69 -23.83 28.98
CA ALA A 114 6.90 -23.68 29.81
C ALA A 114 8.03 -24.61 29.32
#